data_AF-L9WPR3-F1
#
_entry.id   AF-L9WPR3-F1
#
_cell.length_a   1.000
_cell.length_b   1.000
_cell.length_c   1.000
_cell.angle_alpha   90.00
_cell.angle_beta   90.00
_cell.angle_gamma   90.00
#
_symmetry.space_group_name_H-M   'P 1'
#
loop_
_entity.id
_entity.type
_entity.pdbx_description
1 polymer ?
#
loop_
_entity_poly.entity_id
_entity_poly.type
_entity_poly.pdbx_seq_one_letter_code
_entity_poly.pdbx_strand_id
1 'polypeptide(L)'
;MTLPVEILLGLYLGLLTGIVPAFVAGSLGFLVRYFTGVTLPGFGVVVLALSIASVQGGLLGLVEPDIAQSPRLLVAVLVVLMLALYAHNQGDKLGAELPRRLSLTSIRQRTLSADVVELVGTMGQVTVRPTGEIRDMEGYPPLPPVLRGTLKNGSWKLPADIPLSELELRLEERLRTDHDLADIDVTIDEQARATITAAPPSGGLSRRVPEGQRAVTIATLVPTGVARGDEVLVRTGERTITGTVLSAGTEIDAEQADTATTKPPTEDGTTALPDGEPESDPEPTERSTASTAGGVGRVTIAVARRAVTSLLEAESPRLVVRSRGTSQEFEAFALIRRSGYVIRRLTVGSTDAVDDPASETDVTMLAVRRQGSETGGRRHGWVFGPGIERALESGDEVFIAGPEAAIDEFVAVIGR
;
A
#
# COMPACT_ATOMS: atom_id res chain seq x y z
N MET A 1 -2.92 -33.29 64.42
CA MET A 1 -3.81 -32.36 63.69
C MET A 1 -4.91 -33.18 63.03
N THR A 2 -6.05 -32.60 62.67
CA THR A 2 -7.06 -33.33 61.89
C THR A 2 -6.66 -33.32 60.40
N LEU A 3 -6.94 -34.40 59.66
CA LEU A 3 -6.62 -34.52 58.23
C LEU A 3 -7.03 -33.30 57.37
N PRO A 4 -8.19 -32.66 57.57
CA PRO A 4 -8.56 -31.46 56.81
C PRO A 4 -7.61 -30.29 56.99
N VAL A 5 -7.08 -30.10 58.20
CA VAL A 5 -6.13 -29.01 58.51
C VAL A 5 -4.79 -29.29 57.84
N GLU A 6 -4.34 -30.54 57.81
CA GLU A 6 -3.11 -30.93 57.12
C GLU A 6 -3.20 -30.76 55.60
N ILE A 7 -4.36 -31.05 55.01
CA ILE A 7 -4.63 -30.79 53.59
C ILE A 7 -4.58 -29.27 53.31
N LEU A 8 -5.23 -28.46 54.14
CA LEU A 8 -5.24 -27.01 53.96
C LEU A 8 -3.83 -26.41 54.08
N LEU A 9 -3.06 -26.85 55.08
CA LEU A 9 -1.66 -26.43 55.25
C LEU A 9 -0.77 -26.92 54.10
N GLY A 10 -1.00 -28.13 53.60
CA GLY A 10 -0.31 -28.66 52.44
C GLY A 10 -0.60 -27.86 51.17
N LEU A 11 -1.86 -27.45 50.95
CA LEU A 11 -2.26 -26.58 49.84
C LEU A 11 -1.58 -25.20 49.95
N TYR A 12 -1.60 -24.61 51.14
CA TYR A 12 -0.93 -23.32 51.40
C TYR A 12 0.57 -23.40 51.12
N LEU A 13 1.25 -24.41 51.68
CA LEU A 13 2.69 -24.62 51.50
C LEU A 13 3.02 -24.88 50.03
N GLY A 14 2.24 -25.73 49.36
CA GLY A 14 2.43 -26.07 47.95
C GLY A 14 2.22 -24.88 47.02
N LEU A 15 1.23 -24.03 47.29
CA LEU A 15 1.02 -22.81 46.54
C LEU A 15 2.18 -21.82 46.74
N LEU A 16 2.60 -21.61 48.00
CA LEU A 16 3.66 -20.67 48.33
C LEU A 16 5.02 -21.09 47.73
N THR A 17 5.39 -22.36 47.91
CA THR A 17 6.66 -22.91 47.42
C THR A 17 6.64 -23.24 45.93
N GLY A 18 5.46 -23.43 45.33
CA GLY A 18 5.28 -23.80 43.93
C GLY A 18 5.41 -22.64 42.95
N ILE A 19 5.35 -21.38 43.41
CA ILE A 19 5.43 -20.19 42.53
C ILE A 19 6.74 -20.19 41.73
N VAL A 20 7.89 -20.36 42.38
CA VAL A 20 9.20 -20.30 41.71
C VAL A 20 9.40 -21.48 40.74
N PRO A 21 9.20 -22.76 41.14
CA PRO A 21 9.24 -23.89 40.20
C PRO A 21 8.30 -23.71 39.00
N ALA A 22 7.08 -23.21 39.23
CA ALA A 22 6.12 -23.01 38.17
C ALA A 22 6.51 -21.90 37.21
N PHE A 23 7.01 -20.77 37.72
CA PHE A 23 7.51 -19.69 36.90
C PHE A 23 8.69 -20.14 36.02
N VAL A 24 9.64 -20.89 36.59
CA VAL A 24 10.78 -21.44 35.85
C VAL A 24 10.31 -22.43 34.77
N ALA A 25 9.40 -23.34 35.13
CA ALA A 25 8.84 -24.32 34.19
C ALA A 25 8.08 -23.64 33.03
N GLY A 26 7.23 -22.65 33.33
CA GLY A 26 6.49 -21.89 32.32
C GLY A 26 7.39 -21.05 31.44
N SER A 27 8.37 -20.36 32.01
CA SER A 27 9.34 -19.56 31.25
C SER A 27 10.18 -20.43 30.32
N LEU A 28 10.63 -21.60 30.79
CA LEU A 28 11.41 -22.53 29.99
C LEU A 28 10.56 -23.17 28.87
N GLY A 29 9.31 -23.55 29.17
CA GLY A 29 8.36 -24.05 28.19
C GLY A 29 8.12 -23.03 27.08
N PHE A 30 7.88 -21.76 27.46
CA PHE A 30 7.79 -20.65 26.52
C PHE A 30 9.05 -20.48 25.68
N LEU A 31 10.23 -20.38 26.31
CA LEU A 31 11.48 -20.07 25.63
C LEU A 31 11.87 -21.16 24.63
N VAL A 32 11.80 -22.42 25.04
CA VAL A 32 12.15 -23.54 24.17
C VAL A 32 11.18 -23.65 23.00
N ARG A 33 9.87 -23.53 23.25
CA ARG A 33 8.87 -23.56 22.18
C ARG A 33 9.00 -22.39 21.22
N TYR A 34 9.24 -21.19 21.74
CA TYR A 34 9.38 -19.96 20.95
C TYR A 34 10.62 -20.00 20.03
N PHE A 35 11.78 -20.41 20.57
CA PHE A 35 13.04 -20.40 19.80
C PHE A 35 13.29 -21.67 18.97
N THR A 36 12.96 -22.85 19.50
CA THR A 36 13.27 -24.12 18.84
C THR A 36 12.07 -24.73 18.10
N GLY A 37 10.85 -24.32 18.45
CA GLY A 37 9.61 -24.91 17.93
C GLY A 37 9.25 -26.27 18.55
N VAL A 38 10.07 -26.84 19.42
CA VAL A 38 9.84 -28.16 20.05
C VAL A 38 9.22 -27.98 21.44
N THR A 39 8.35 -28.91 21.85
CA THR A 39 7.76 -28.93 23.19
C THR A 39 8.68 -29.66 24.18
N LEU A 40 8.86 -29.11 25.38
CA LEU A 40 9.67 -29.77 26.40
C LEU A 40 8.93 -31.01 26.95
N PRO A 41 9.59 -32.17 27.09
CA PRO A 41 8.98 -33.34 27.70
C PRO A 41 8.56 -33.06 29.14
N GLY A 42 7.31 -33.39 29.50
CA GLY A 42 6.76 -33.14 30.83
C GLY A 42 7.57 -33.79 31.96
N PHE A 43 8.21 -34.94 31.70
CA PHE A 43 9.11 -35.59 32.67
C PHE A 43 10.30 -34.70 33.04
N GLY A 44 10.90 -34.00 32.07
CA GLY A 44 12.02 -33.07 32.35
C GLY A 44 11.59 -31.92 33.25
N VAL A 45 10.38 -31.41 33.03
CA VAL A 45 9.78 -30.36 33.87
C VAL A 45 9.52 -30.85 35.29
N VAL A 46 9.03 -32.07 35.45
CA VAL A 46 8.81 -32.69 36.77
C VAL A 46 10.12 -32.82 37.54
N VAL A 47 11.18 -33.33 36.91
CA VAL A 47 12.50 -33.45 37.54
C VAL A 47 13.04 -32.08 37.94
N LEU A 48 12.94 -31.08 37.06
CA LEU A 48 13.39 -29.71 37.34
C LEU A 48 12.61 -29.07 38.48
N ALA A 49 11.28 -29.11 38.41
CA ALA A 49 10.40 -28.50 39.40
C ALA A 49 10.58 -29.15 40.77
N LEU A 50 10.68 -30.48 40.83
CA LEU A 50 10.94 -31.19 42.08
C LEU A 50 12.32 -30.83 42.63
N SER A 51 13.36 -30.72 41.79
CA SER A 51 14.70 -30.32 42.25
C SER A 51 14.70 -28.93 42.89
N ILE A 52 14.06 -27.95 42.24
CA ILE A 52 13.94 -26.58 42.76
C ILE A 52 13.12 -26.55 44.05
N ALA A 53 12.01 -27.30 44.07
CA ALA A 53 11.14 -27.41 45.23
C ALA A 53 11.83 -28.14 46.39
N SER A 54 12.69 -29.12 46.13
CA SER A 54 13.46 -29.82 47.16
C SER A 54 14.50 -28.91 47.82
N VAL A 55 15.11 -27.99 47.08
CA VAL A 55 16.03 -26.99 47.68
C VAL A 55 15.25 -26.07 48.62
N GLN A 56 14.10 -25.55 48.19
CA GLN A 56 13.29 -24.63 49.00
C GLN A 56 12.58 -25.32 50.17
N GLY A 57 11.93 -26.46 49.89
CA GLY A 57 11.25 -27.29 50.88
C GLY A 57 12.22 -27.99 51.84
N GLY A 58 13.42 -28.34 51.37
CA GLY A 58 14.48 -28.92 52.20
C GLY A 58 14.97 -27.94 53.27
N LEU A 59 15.13 -26.66 52.92
CA LEU A 59 15.46 -25.61 53.90
C LEU A 59 14.35 -25.41 54.94
N LEU A 60 13.07 -25.50 54.53
CA LEU A 60 11.95 -25.47 55.46
C LEU A 60 11.93 -26.68 56.41
N GLY A 61 12.31 -27.86 55.90
CA GLY A 61 12.45 -29.07 56.71
C GLY A 61 13.55 -29.00 57.76
N LEU A 62 14.55 -28.11 57.60
CA LEU A 62 15.57 -27.86 58.63
C LEU A 62 15.04 -26.98 59.78
N VAL A 63 14.11 -26.08 59.48
CA VAL A 63 13.49 -25.18 60.47
C VAL A 63 12.41 -25.92 61.25
N GLU A 64 11.67 -26.82 60.60
CA GLU A 64 10.61 -27.59 61.25
C GLU A 64 10.64 -29.07 60.80
N PRO A 65 11.36 -29.94 61.54
CA PRO A 65 11.65 -31.33 61.15
C PRO A 65 10.41 -32.21 60.99
N ASP A 66 9.33 -31.91 61.72
CA ASP A 66 8.08 -32.67 61.68
C ASP A 66 7.31 -32.49 60.36
N ILE A 67 7.77 -31.63 59.44
CA ILE A 67 7.18 -31.47 58.10
C ILE A 67 7.43 -32.71 57.24
N ALA A 68 8.58 -33.36 57.38
CA ALA A 68 9.03 -34.41 56.47
C ALA A 68 8.13 -35.67 56.46
N GLN A 69 7.46 -35.98 57.58
CA GLN A 69 6.66 -37.21 57.74
C GLN A 69 5.15 -36.99 57.70
N SER A 70 4.72 -35.79 57.28
CA SER A 70 3.33 -35.36 57.44
C SER A 70 2.57 -35.34 56.10
N PRO A 71 1.27 -35.70 56.08
CA PRO A 71 0.42 -35.64 54.88
C PRO A 71 0.44 -34.29 54.16
N ARG A 72 0.67 -33.19 54.90
CA ARG A 72 0.85 -31.84 54.33
C ARG A 72 1.95 -31.76 53.27
N LEU A 73 3.08 -32.46 53.45
CA LEU A 73 4.19 -32.40 52.48
C LEU A 73 3.82 -33.11 51.17
N LEU A 74 3.11 -34.24 51.27
CA LEU A 74 2.63 -34.96 50.08
C LEU A 74 1.67 -34.08 49.27
N VAL A 75 0.70 -33.44 49.95
CA VAL A 75 -0.23 -32.49 49.33
C VAL A 75 0.54 -31.31 48.72
N ALA A 76 1.52 -30.75 49.43
CA ALA A 76 2.31 -29.64 48.92
C ALA A 76 3.10 -30.00 47.65
N VAL A 77 3.80 -31.13 47.65
CA VAL A 77 4.55 -31.63 46.49
C VAL A 77 3.62 -31.86 45.29
N LEU A 78 2.45 -32.45 45.52
CA LEU A 78 1.44 -32.65 44.47
C LEU A 78 1.00 -31.30 43.87
N VAL A 79 0.71 -30.31 44.71
CA VAL A 79 0.29 -28.96 44.26
C VAL A 79 1.41 -28.29 43.47
N VAL A 80 2.66 -28.37 43.93
CA VAL A 80 3.83 -27.83 43.21
C VAL A 80 3.96 -28.46 41.81
N LEU A 81 3.83 -29.79 41.73
CA LEU A 81 3.90 -30.52 40.46
C LEU A 81 2.78 -30.10 39.50
N MET A 82 1.54 -29.97 40.00
CA MET A 82 0.41 -29.48 39.21
C MET A 82 0.64 -28.06 38.69
N LEU A 83 1.10 -27.15 39.56
CA LEU A 83 1.42 -25.77 39.19
C LEU A 83 2.52 -25.71 38.13
N ALA A 84 3.58 -26.50 38.28
CA ALA A 84 4.68 -26.53 37.32
C ALA A 84 4.27 -27.06 35.94
N LEU A 85 3.52 -28.16 35.91
CA LEU A 85 3.00 -28.72 34.65
C LEU A 85 1.98 -27.80 33.98
N TYR A 86 1.12 -27.15 34.77
CA TYR A 86 0.17 -26.17 34.26
C TYR A 86 0.90 -24.96 33.64
N ALA A 87 1.86 -24.38 34.36
CA ALA A 87 2.64 -23.25 33.89
C ALA A 87 3.46 -23.61 32.64
N HIS A 88 4.05 -24.80 32.59
CA HIS A 88 4.74 -25.32 31.39
C HIS A 88 3.81 -25.38 30.19
N ASN A 89 2.60 -25.93 30.33
CA ASN A 89 1.62 -26.01 29.24
C ASN A 89 1.18 -24.61 28.78
N GLN A 90 0.98 -23.67 29.71
CA GLN A 90 0.68 -22.27 29.36
C GLN A 90 1.85 -21.59 28.65
N GLY A 91 3.08 -21.81 29.11
CA GLY A 91 4.29 -21.32 28.46
C GLY A 91 4.43 -21.86 27.04
N ASP A 92 4.20 -23.16 26.84
CA ASP A 92 4.24 -23.82 25.53
C ASP A 92 3.18 -23.25 24.57
N LYS A 93 1.95 -23.02 25.04
CA LYS A 93 0.91 -22.33 24.25
C LYS A 93 1.31 -20.93 23.85
N LEU A 94 1.78 -20.13 24.82
CA LEU A 94 2.28 -18.78 24.58
C LEU A 94 3.42 -18.79 23.55
N GLY A 95 4.34 -19.74 23.65
CA GLY A 95 5.47 -19.87 22.72
C GLY A 95 5.06 -20.28 21.30
N ALA A 96 3.90 -20.95 21.15
CA ALA A 96 3.34 -21.32 19.86
C ALA A 96 2.52 -20.19 19.21
N GLU A 97 1.81 -19.39 20.02
CA GLU A 97 0.90 -18.34 19.56
C GLU A 97 1.58 -16.97 19.37
N LEU A 98 2.66 -16.68 20.12
CA LEU A 98 3.37 -15.41 20.01
C LEU A 98 4.08 -15.27 18.65
N PRO A 99 3.81 -14.20 17.87
CA PRO A 99 4.46 -13.99 16.59
C PRO A 99 5.97 -13.78 16.78
N ARG A 100 6.78 -14.60 16.09
CA ARG A 100 8.26 -14.59 16.15
C ARG A 100 8.94 -13.29 15.72
N ARG A 101 8.15 -12.28 15.33
CA ARG A 101 8.59 -10.97 14.80
C ARG A 101 8.44 -9.83 15.80
N LEU A 102 8.11 -10.11 17.05
CA LEU A 102 8.18 -9.10 18.12
C LEU A 102 9.64 -8.89 18.48
N SER A 103 10.30 -8.06 17.67
CA SER A 103 11.60 -7.47 17.98
C SER A 103 11.47 -6.63 19.25
N LEU A 104 12.30 -6.91 20.27
CA LEU A 104 12.37 -6.13 21.52
C LEU A 104 12.67 -4.63 21.29
N THR A 105 13.03 -4.24 20.06
CA THR A 105 13.14 -2.84 19.63
C THR A 105 11.79 -2.11 19.68
N SER A 106 10.65 -2.81 19.56
CA SER A 106 9.32 -2.18 19.59
C SER A 106 8.90 -1.67 20.98
N ILE A 107 9.59 -2.06 22.05
CA ILE A 107 9.29 -1.58 23.41
C ILE A 107 9.97 -0.21 23.67
N ARG A 108 10.90 0.20 22.81
CA ARG A 108 11.54 1.53 22.80
C ARG A 108 11.03 2.37 21.62
N GLN A 109 9.72 2.35 21.36
CA GLN A 109 9.12 3.14 20.28
C GLN A 109 9.13 4.62 20.65
N ARG A 110 9.92 5.40 19.91
CA ARG A 110 9.81 6.85 19.86
C ARG A 110 8.61 7.22 19.01
N THR A 111 7.81 8.15 19.50
CA THR A 111 6.68 8.76 18.78
C THR A 111 7.11 10.12 18.24
N LEU A 112 6.35 10.67 17.29
CA LEU A 112 6.56 12.03 16.80
C LEU A 112 6.38 13.07 17.92
N SER A 113 7.06 14.20 17.78
CA SER A 113 6.86 15.33 18.69
C SER A 113 5.47 15.96 18.49
N ALA A 114 4.83 16.38 19.58
CA ALA A 114 3.51 17.02 19.56
C ALA A 114 3.45 18.30 18.71
N ASP A 115 4.60 18.96 18.51
CA ASP A 115 4.72 20.19 17.72
C ASP A 115 4.54 19.99 16.20
N VAL A 116 4.61 18.75 15.70
CA VAL A 116 4.55 18.43 14.25
C VAL A 116 3.24 17.74 13.85
N VAL A 117 2.41 17.39 14.84
CA VAL A 117 1.13 16.74 14.59
C VAL A 117 0.08 17.81 14.28
N GLU A 118 -0.40 17.81 13.04
CA GLU A 118 -1.54 18.64 12.66
C GLU A 118 -2.82 17.89 13.03
N LEU A 119 -3.59 18.45 13.96
CA LEU A 119 -4.83 17.84 14.42
C LEU A 119 -5.94 18.15 13.40
N VAL A 120 -6.24 17.18 12.54
CA VAL A 120 -7.33 17.28 11.56
C VAL A 120 -8.42 16.25 11.93
N GLY A 121 -9.52 16.72 12.53
CA GLY A 121 -10.61 15.84 13.00
C GLY A 121 -10.25 15.09 14.29
N THR A 122 -10.59 13.79 14.39
CA THR A 122 -10.33 12.94 15.58
C THR A 122 -8.99 12.20 15.53
N MET A 123 -8.27 12.26 14.40
CA MET A 123 -7.01 11.55 14.16
C MET A 123 -5.94 12.53 13.71
N GLY A 124 -4.80 12.58 14.41
CA GLY A 124 -3.68 13.44 14.01
C GLY A 124 -3.06 13.00 12.69
N GLN A 125 -2.70 13.94 11.82
CA GLN A 125 -1.92 13.66 10.62
C GLN A 125 -0.56 14.34 10.69
N VAL A 126 0.41 13.76 10.01
CA VAL A 126 1.77 14.30 9.87
C VAL A 126 2.16 14.36 8.40
N THR A 127 2.72 15.49 7.97
CA THR A 127 3.30 15.63 6.64
C THR A 127 4.79 15.36 6.71
N VAL A 128 5.22 14.21 6.21
CA VAL A 128 6.63 13.82 6.13
C VAL A 128 7.26 14.46 4.89
N ARG A 129 8.43 15.08 5.07
CA ARG A 129 9.21 15.70 3.99
C ARG A 129 10.64 15.14 3.97
N PRO A 130 11.23 14.88 2.78
CA PRO A 130 12.63 14.53 2.67
C PRO A 130 13.52 15.65 3.20
N THR A 131 14.61 15.28 3.86
CA THR A 131 15.66 16.20 4.26
C THR A 131 17.01 15.73 3.76
N GLY A 132 17.77 16.66 3.18
CA GLY A 132 19.06 16.36 2.57
C GLY A 132 18.95 15.83 1.15
N GLU A 133 20.05 15.24 0.66
CA GLU A 133 20.10 14.59 -0.64
C GLU A 133 19.61 13.14 -0.56
N ILE A 134 18.88 12.68 -1.58
CA ILE A 134 18.48 11.28 -1.70
C ILE A 134 19.72 10.45 -2.04
N ARG A 135 19.98 9.42 -1.22
CA ARG A 135 21.17 8.58 -1.35
C ARG A 135 20.91 7.40 -2.28
N ASP A 136 21.95 7.02 -3.00
CA ASP A 136 21.94 5.78 -3.79
C ASP A 136 22.10 4.58 -2.87
N MET A 137 21.33 3.52 -3.12
CA MET A 137 21.46 2.29 -2.36
C MET A 137 22.70 1.50 -2.77
N GLU A 138 23.47 1.07 -1.76
CA GLU A 138 24.69 0.29 -1.96
C GLU A 138 24.39 -1.03 -2.70
N GLY A 139 25.21 -1.36 -3.70
CA GLY A 139 25.01 -2.56 -4.52
C GLY A 139 24.02 -2.40 -5.68
N TYR A 140 23.41 -1.22 -5.86
CA TYR A 140 22.54 -0.91 -7.00
C TYR A 140 23.13 0.19 -7.90
N PRO A 141 22.68 0.31 -9.17
CA PRO A 141 23.01 1.45 -10.02
C PRO A 141 22.52 2.78 -9.41
N PRO A 142 23.14 3.92 -9.76
CA PRO A 142 22.72 5.22 -9.26
C PRO A 142 21.30 5.58 -9.73
N LEU A 143 20.58 6.35 -8.91
CA LEU A 143 19.25 6.85 -9.22
C LEU A 143 19.28 7.80 -10.43
N PRO A 144 18.34 7.67 -11.39
CA PRO A 144 18.13 8.65 -12.44
C PRO A 144 17.88 10.06 -11.84
N PRO A 145 18.43 11.13 -12.44
CA PRO A 145 18.34 12.48 -11.89
C PRO A 145 16.88 12.97 -11.77
N VAL A 146 16.02 12.60 -12.72
CA VAL A 146 14.59 12.91 -12.68
C VAL A 146 13.91 12.28 -11.46
N LEU A 147 14.11 10.98 -11.24
CA LEU A 147 13.52 10.25 -10.11
C LEU A 147 14.05 10.78 -8.76
N ARG A 148 15.34 11.11 -8.71
CA ARG A 148 15.96 11.74 -7.55
C ARG A 148 15.31 13.09 -7.23
N GLY A 149 15.04 13.91 -8.24
CA GLY A 149 14.32 15.17 -8.09
C GLY A 149 12.89 14.99 -7.60
N THR A 150 12.16 14.02 -8.14
CA THR A 150 10.79 13.69 -7.71
C THR A 150 10.74 13.29 -6.24
N LEU A 151 11.64 12.40 -5.80
CA LEU A 151 11.70 11.97 -4.40
C LEU A 151 12.08 13.11 -3.46
N LYS A 152 12.99 14.00 -3.87
CA LYS A 152 13.45 15.14 -3.06
C LYS A 152 12.36 16.20 -2.84
N ASN A 153 11.50 16.41 -3.83
CA ASN A 153 10.42 17.39 -3.77
C ASN A 153 9.09 16.81 -3.27
N GLY A 154 9.06 15.51 -2.95
CA GLY A 154 7.87 14.82 -2.48
C GLY A 154 7.42 15.27 -1.09
N SER A 155 6.12 15.12 -0.82
CA SER A 155 5.56 15.26 0.53
C SER A 155 4.45 14.24 0.73
N TRP A 156 4.44 13.57 1.89
CA TRP A 156 3.52 12.47 2.15
C TRP A 156 2.79 12.67 3.46
N LYS A 157 1.46 12.64 3.42
CA LYS A 157 0.60 12.66 4.61
C LYS A 157 0.45 11.24 5.15
N LEU A 158 0.76 11.05 6.42
CA LEU A 158 0.64 9.80 7.16
C LEU A 158 -0.12 10.03 8.48
N PRO A 159 -0.77 9.02 9.05
CA PRO A 159 -1.44 9.14 10.35
C PRO A 159 -0.41 9.24 11.48
N ALA A 160 -0.61 10.15 12.44
CA ALA A 160 0.37 10.47 13.48
C ALA A 160 0.24 9.62 14.77
N ASP A 161 -0.78 8.77 14.86
CA ASP A 161 -1.09 7.90 16.01
C ASP A 161 -0.30 6.58 16.03
N ILE A 162 0.63 6.40 15.09
CA ILE A 162 1.46 5.21 14.94
C ILE A 162 2.94 5.50 15.23
N PRO A 163 3.71 4.49 15.68
CA PRO A 163 5.13 4.65 16.01
C PRO A 163 5.98 4.96 14.77
N LEU A 164 7.13 5.63 14.96
CA LEU A 164 8.04 6.03 13.86
C LEU A 164 8.43 4.86 12.95
N SER A 165 8.69 3.68 13.52
CA SER A 165 9.02 2.48 12.74
C SER A 165 7.91 2.03 11.78
N GLU A 166 6.64 2.24 12.16
CA GLU A 166 5.50 1.91 11.31
C GLU A 166 5.30 3.00 10.24
N LEU A 167 5.58 4.27 10.57
CA LEU A 167 5.59 5.37 9.60
C LEU A 167 6.64 5.16 8.52
N GLU A 168 7.86 4.78 8.92
CA GLU A 168 8.96 4.42 8.04
C GLU A 168 8.54 3.31 7.06
N LEU A 169 8.03 2.20 7.60
CA LEU A 169 7.58 1.06 6.80
C LEU A 169 6.48 1.43 5.79
N ARG A 170 5.49 2.23 6.20
CA ARG A 170 4.40 2.67 5.31
C ARG A 170 4.90 3.61 4.23
N LEU A 171 5.82 4.52 4.57
CA LEU A 171 6.40 5.42 3.60
C LEU A 171 7.27 4.66 2.59
N GLU A 172 8.07 3.69 3.05
CA GLU A 172 8.82 2.77 2.18
C GLU A 172 7.92 2.04 1.20
N GLU A 173 6.86 1.39 1.69
CA GLU A 173 5.95 0.61 0.84
C GLU A 173 5.22 1.49 -0.18
N ARG A 174 4.81 2.68 0.23
CA ARG A 174 4.19 3.67 -0.65
C ARG A 174 5.16 4.12 -1.74
N LEU A 175 6.37 4.52 -1.38
CA LEU A 175 7.40 4.97 -2.34
C LEU A 175 7.82 3.86 -3.30
N ARG A 176 7.97 2.64 -2.78
CA ARG A 176 8.24 1.44 -3.58
C ARG A 176 7.14 1.21 -4.62
N THR A 177 5.89 1.36 -4.22
CA THR A 177 4.73 1.16 -5.10
C THR A 177 4.57 2.29 -6.12
N ASP A 178 4.62 3.54 -5.67
CA ASP A 178 4.35 4.73 -6.48
C ASP A 178 5.44 4.94 -7.55
N HIS A 179 6.68 4.54 -7.25
CA HIS A 179 7.83 4.75 -8.12
C HIS A 179 8.50 3.46 -8.63
N ASP A 180 7.92 2.28 -8.35
CA ASP A 180 8.44 0.95 -8.75
C ASP A 180 9.91 0.74 -8.35
N LEU A 181 10.32 1.28 -7.19
CA LEU A 181 11.70 1.20 -6.71
C LEU A 181 12.08 -0.25 -6.44
N ALA A 182 13.29 -0.65 -6.84
CA ALA A 182 13.75 -2.02 -6.58
C ALA A 182 13.87 -2.31 -5.08
N ASP A 183 14.35 -1.31 -4.35
CA ASP A 183 14.58 -1.36 -2.92
C ASP A 183 14.65 0.09 -2.37
N ILE A 184 14.31 0.26 -1.10
CA ILE A 184 14.26 1.55 -0.43
C ILE A 184 14.41 1.38 1.08
N ASP A 185 15.14 2.31 1.70
CA ASP A 185 15.30 2.46 3.14
C ASP A 185 14.97 3.90 3.54
N VAL A 186 14.08 4.07 4.51
CA VAL A 186 13.63 5.38 4.98
C VAL A 186 13.78 5.48 6.49
N THR A 187 14.41 6.56 6.96
CA THR A 187 14.48 6.89 8.39
C THR A 187 13.77 8.21 8.64
N ILE A 188 12.87 8.25 9.63
CA ILE A 188 12.09 9.44 9.99
C ILE A 188 12.47 9.90 11.39
N ASP A 189 12.79 11.19 11.54
CA ASP A 189 13.04 11.79 12.85
C ASP A 189 11.75 12.23 13.57
N GLU A 190 11.89 12.66 14.83
CA GLU A 190 10.76 13.13 15.65
C GLU A 190 10.09 14.40 15.10
N GLN A 191 10.70 15.07 14.12
CA GLN A 191 10.21 16.25 13.44
C GLN A 191 9.60 15.95 12.06
N ALA A 192 9.32 14.67 11.75
CA ALA A 192 8.77 14.22 10.47
C ALA A 192 9.68 14.50 9.26
N ARG A 193 10.99 14.53 9.48
CA ARG A 193 11.98 14.68 8.41
C ARG A 193 12.49 13.31 8.01
N ALA A 194 12.39 13.00 6.73
CA ALA A 194 12.78 11.71 6.19
C ALA A 194 14.18 11.78 5.54
N THR A 195 15.05 10.84 5.90
CA THR A 195 16.25 10.53 5.10
C THR A 195 15.94 9.31 4.24
N ILE A 196 16.16 9.40 2.93
CA ILE A 196 15.76 8.37 1.96
C ILE A 196 17.00 7.85 1.23
N THR A 197 17.15 6.54 1.22
CA THR A 197 18.09 5.80 0.38
C THR A 197 17.29 4.90 -0.56
N ALA A 198 17.47 5.03 -1.87
CA ALA A 198 16.64 4.30 -2.83
C ALA A 198 17.46 3.65 -3.94
N ALA A 199 16.94 2.53 -4.44
CA ALA A 199 17.42 1.86 -5.64
C ALA A 199 16.50 2.17 -6.83
N PRO A 200 17.05 2.34 -8.05
CA PRO A 200 16.23 2.55 -9.24
C PRO A 200 15.35 1.32 -9.55
N PRO A 201 14.28 1.48 -10.34
CA PRO A 201 13.41 0.37 -10.73
C PRO A 201 14.18 -0.78 -11.40
N SER A 202 14.11 -1.98 -10.82
CA SER A 202 14.83 -3.16 -11.31
C SER A 202 14.12 -3.88 -12.47
N GLY A 203 12.89 -3.49 -12.80
CA GLY A 203 11.95 -4.37 -13.51
C GLY A 203 11.22 -3.77 -14.70
N GLY A 204 11.75 -2.74 -15.35
CA GLY A 204 11.03 -2.05 -16.42
C GLY A 204 10.65 -2.99 -17.58
N LEU A 205 11.61 -3.59 -18.28
CA LEU A 205 11.31 -4.22 -19.56
C LEU A 205 10.88 -5.69 -19.44
N SER A 206 11.39 -6.46 -18.47
CA SER A 206 11.19 -7.92 -18.38
C SER A 206 9.73 -8.34 -18.18
N ARG A 207 8.96 -7.62 -17.35
CA ARG A 207 7.52 -7.85 -17.17
C ARG A 207 6.68 -7.42 -18.38
N ARG A 208 7.27 -6.62 -19.28
CA ARG A 208 6.58 -6.00 -20.42
C ARG A 208 6.82 -6.72 -21.74
N VAL A 209 7.78 -7.64 -21.80
CA VAL A 209 8.01 -8.48 -22.99
C VAL A 209 7.03 -9.66 -22.97
N PRO A 210 6.15 -9.81 -23.98
CA PRO A 210 5.29 -10.98 -24.09
C PRO A 210 6.09 -12.28 -24.16
N GLU A 211 5.51 -13.39 -23.69
CA GLU A 211 6.14 -14.70 -23.80
C GLU A 211 6.51 -15.03 -25.25
N GLY A 212 7.70 -15.63 -25.45
CA GLY A 212 8.22 -15.95 -26.78
C GLY A 212 8.79 -14.75 -27.58
N GLN A 213 8.68 -13.53 -27.07
CA GLN A 213 9.28 -12.34 -27.69
C GLN A 213 10.59 -11.93 -27.01
N ARG A 214 11.30 -10.98 -27.63
CA ARG A 214 12.53 -10.35 -27.12
C ARG A 214 12.43 -8.84 -27.28
N ALA A 215 12.85 -8.11 -26.25
CA ALA A 215 13.02 -6.67 -26.35
C ALA A 215 14.31 -6.36 -27.11
N VAL A 216 14.21 -5.53 -28.14
CA VAL A 216 15.35 -5.04 -28.91
C VAL A 216 15.27 -3.52 -28.95
N THR A 217 16.36 -2.87 -28.55
CA THR A 217 16.50 -1.42 -28.64
C THR A 217 17.27 -1.06 -29.90
N ILE A 218 16.67 -0.23 -30.75
CA ILE A 218 17.28 0.29 -31.98
C ILE A 218 17.40 1.81 -31.92
N ALA A 219 18.48 2.34 -32.47
CA ALA A 219 18.61 3.77 -32.75
C ALA A 219 18.01 4.05 -34.14
N THR A 220 17.01 4.93 -34.20
CA THR A 220 16.29 5.26 -35.43
C THR A 220 15.66 6.65 -35.30
N LEU A 221 15.18 7.18 -36.41
CA LEU A 221 14.23 8.29 -36.38
C LEU A 221 12.89 7.78 -35.85
N VAL A 222 12.42 8.38 -34.75
CA VAL A 222 11.18 8.06 -34.07
C VAL A 222 10.13 9.10 -34.49
N PRO A 223 8.96 8.67 -35.01
CA PRO A 223 7.87 9.60 -35.32
C PRO A 223 7.33 10.31 -34.07
N THR A 224 6.60 11.40 -34.27
CA THR A 224 5.80 12.02 -33.21
C THR A 224 4.66 11.10 -32.79
N GLY A 225 4.20 11.21 -31.54
CA GLY A 225 3.01 10.52 -31.08
C GLY A 225 3.20 9.02 -30.79
N VAL A 226 4.42 8.49 -30.90
CA VAL A 226 4.71 7.10 -30.53
C VAL A 226 4.55 6.97 -29.04
N ALA A 227 3.67 6.06 -28.63
CA ALA A 227 3.48 5.72 -27.24
C ALA A 227 3.73 4.23 -27.02
N ARG A 228 3.86 3.87 -25.75
CA ARG A 228 3.94 2.48 -25.35
C ARG A 228 2.67 1.73 -25.78
N GLY A 229 2.87 0.50 -26.26
CA GLY A 229 1.79 -0.37 -26.76
C GLY A 229 1.56 -0.25 -28.26
N ASP A 230 2.23 0.67 -28.95
CA ASP A 230 2.06 0.85 -30.39
C ASP A 230 2.55 -0.33 -31.20
N GLU A 231 1.72 -0.73 -32.17
CA GLU A 231 2.16 -1.61 -33.23
C GLU A 231 2.98 -0.85 -34.26
N VAL A 232 4.19 -1.33 -34.47
CA VAL A 232 5.15 -0.72 -35.38
C VAL A 232 5.71 -1.75 -36.34
N LEU A 233 6.07 -1.28 -37.52
CA LEU A 233 6.79 -2.03 -38.53
C LEU A 233 8.19 -1.45 -38.65
N VAL A 234 9.20 -2.27 -38.43
CA VAL A 234 10.59 -1.90 -38.70
C VAL A 234 10.99 -2.42 -40.06
N ARG A 235 11.36 -1.52 -40.96
CA ARG A 235 11.91 -1.86 -42.27
C ARG A 235 13.43 -1.93 -42.19
N THR A 236 13.96 -3.09 -42.52
CA THR A 236 15.40 -3.42 -42.52
C THR A 236 15.76 -3.88 -43.93
N GLY A 237 16.24 -2.97 -44.78
CA GLY A 237 16.40 -3.22 -46.22
C GLY A 237 15.09 -3.71 -46.86
N GLU A 238 15.10 -4.94 -47.37
CA GLU A 238 13.95 -5.60 -48.03
C GLU A 238 12.99 -6.32 -47.06
N ARG A 239 13.28 -6.36 -45.75
CA ARG A 239 12.45 -7.06 -44.76
C ARG A 239 11.65 -6.09 -43.90
N THR A 240 10.40 -6.45 -43.63
CA THR A 240 9.54 -5.75 -42.69
C THR A 240 9.28 -6.62 -41.47
N ILE A 241 9.58 -6.11 -40.29
CA ILE A 241 9.46 -6.81 -39.00
C ILE A 241 8.38 -6.12 -38.18
N THR A 242 7.38 -6.85 -37.74
CA THR A 242 6.35 -6.34 -36.81
C THR A 242 6.85 -6.43 -35.37
N GLY A 243 6.60 -5.39 -34.60
CA GLY A 243 6.84 -5.37 -33.16
C GLY A 243 5.91 -4.42 -32.41
N THR A 244 5.98 -4.47 -31.09
CA THR A 244 5.20 -3.61 -30.19
C THR A 244 6.12 -2.72 -29.38
N VAL A 245 5.84 -1.42 -29.31
CA VAL A 245 6.69 -0.45 -28.58
C VAL A 245 6.57 -0.66 -27.08
N LEU A 246 7.71 -0.93 -26.44
CA LEU A 246 7.84 -1.05 -24.99
C LEU A 246 8.24 0.28 -24.35
N SER A 247 9.14 1.00 -25.00
CA SER A 247 9.54 2.36 -24.66
C SER A 247 10.09 3.08 -25.89
N ALA A 248 9.91 4.39 -25.92
CA ALA A 248 10.46 5.27 -26.94
C ALA A 248 10.94 6.55 -26.25
N GLY A 249 12.07 7.09 -26.70
CA GLY A 249 12.57 8.37 -26.20
C GLY A 249 13.48 9.02 -27.23
N THR A 250 13.30 10.32 -27.41
CA THR A 250 14.14 11.16 -28.27
C THR A 250 14.95 12.13 -27.42
N GLU A 251 15.95 12.76 -28.04
CA GLU A 251 16.74 13.83 -27.39
C GLU A 251 15.84 15.00 -26.98
N ILE A 252 14.82 15.31 -27.80
CA ILE A 252 13.83 16.36 -27.52
C ILE A 252 12.96 16.01 -26.30
N ASP A 253 12.60 14.74 -26.12
CA ASP A 253 11.85 14.28 -24.95
C ASP A 253 12.68 14.45 -23.66
N ALA A 254 14.00 14.23 -23.74
CA ALA A 254 14.91 14.42 -22.61
C ALA A 254 15.07 15.91 -22.24
N GLU A 255 15.23 16.80 -23.23
CA GLU A 255 15.30 18.24 -23.01
C GLU A 255 13.98 18.82 -22.44
N GLN A 256 12.82 18.33 -22.89
CA GLN A 256 11.52 18.73 -22.33
C GLN A 256 11.34 18.26 -20.89
N ALA A 257 11.81 17.05 -20.55
CA ALA A 257 11.79 16.56 -19.18
C ALA A 257 12.66 17.44 -18.26
N ASP A 258 13.82 17.90 -18.72
CA ASP A 258 14.69 18.81 -17.97
C ASP A 258 14.07 20.22 -17.82
N THR A 259 13.39 20.72 -18.86
CA THR A 259 12.77 22.05 -18.85
C THR A 259 11.50 22.11 -18.00
N ALA A 260 10.70 21.04 -17.99
CA ALA A 260 9.52 20.91 -17.12
C ALA A 260 9.88 20.90 -15.64
N THR A 261 11.11 20.49 -15.30
CA THR A 261 11.63 20.46 -13.93
C THR A 261 12.16 21.83 -13.46
N THR A 262 12.28 22.81 -14.37
CA THR A 262 12.94 24.12 -14.12
C THR A 262 11.98 25.31 -14.05
N LYS A 263 10.67 25.13 -14.29
CA LYS A 263 9.68 26.21 -14.06
C LYS A 263 9.18 26.19 -12.61
N PRO A 264 9.52 27.19 -11.76
CA PRO A 264 8.77 27.42 -10.53
C PRO A 264 7.31 27.80 -10.87
N PRO A 265 6.33 27.48 -10.01
CA PRO A 265 4.96 27.89 -10.24
C PRO A 265 4.92 29.42 -10.27
N THR A 266 4.58 29.99 -11.42
CA THR A 266 4.35 31.42 -11.54
C THR A 266 3.03 31.72 -10.85
N GLU A 267 3.13 32.37 -9.68
CA GLU A 267 2.06 33.18 -9.11
C GLU A 267 1.76 34.30 -10.12
N ASP A 268 0.67 34.16 -10.88
CA ASP A 268 0.03 35.30 -11.51
C ASP A 268 -1.31 35.52 -10.80
N GLY A 269 -1.32 36.52 -9.93
CA GLY A 269 -2.47 36.92 -9.15
C GLY A 269 -3.52 37.65 -9.97
N THR A 270 -4.77 37.56 -9.50
CA THR A 270 -5.76 38.63 -9.66
C THR A 270 -6.71 38.59 -8.46
N THR A 271 -6.54 39.59 -7.59
CA THR A 271 -7.48 40.24 -6.66
C THR A 271 -8.51 39.42 -5.90
N ALA A 272 -8.37 39.47 -4.57
CA ALA A 272 -9.32 39.06 -3.55
C ALA A 272 -10.69 39.76 -3.63
N LEU A 273 -11.76 39.01 -3.34
CA LEU A 273 -12.86 39.35 -2.43
C LEU A 273 -13.43 38.03 -1.83
N PRO A 274 -13.95 38.02 -0.58
CA PRO A 274 -14.20 36.82 0.20
C PRO A 274 -15.67 36.35 0.12
N ASP A 275 -15.88 35.05 0.01
CA ASP A 275 -16.84 34.29 0.84
C ASP A 275 -16.72 32.80 0.49
N GLY A 276 -16.86 31.96 1.52
CA GLY A 276 -16.39 30.57 1.51
C GLY A 276 -17.36 29.56 0.91
N GLU A 277 -16.79 28.56 0.25
CA GLU A 277 -17.38 27.24 0.00
C GLU A 277 -16.25 26.19 -0.15
N PRO A 278 -16.49 24.93 0.22
CA PRO A 278 -15.43 23.95 0.48
C PRO A 278 -14.74 23.48 -0.80
N GLU A 279 -13.41 23.31 -0.67
CA GLU A 279 -12.50 22.77 -1.67
C GLU A 279 -13.05 21.50 -2.34
N SER A 280 -13.20 21.57 -3.65
CA SER A 280 -13.48 20.43 -4.50
C SER A 280 -12.28 19.50 -4.54
N ASP A 281 -12.50 18.22 -4.26
CA ASP A 281 -11.52 17.12 -4.31
C ASP A 281 -10.73 17.14 -5.64
N PRO A 282 -9.40 16.90 -5.62
CA PRO A 282 -8.61 16.86 -6.84
C PRO A 282 -9.01 15.66 -7.71
N GLU A 283 -9.39 15.93 -8.96
CA GLU A 283 -9.68 14.90 -9.96
C GLU A 283 -8.48 13.93 -10.12
N PRO A 284 -8.76 12.63 -10.31
CA PRO A 284 -7.71 11.62 -10.41
C PRO A 284 -6.86 11.88 -11.64
N THR A 285 -5.57 12.12 -11.42
CA THR A 285 -4.58 12.37 -12.48
C THR A 285 -4.64 11.26 -13.52
N GLU A 286 -5.12 11.61 -14.71
CA GLU A 286 -5.10 10.73 -15.87
C GLU A 286 -3.67 10.20 -16.06
N ARG A 287 -3.53 8.87 -16.14
CA ARG A 287 -2.25 8.21 -16.44
C ARG A 287 -1.73 8.74 -17.77
N SER A 288 -0.83 9.71 -17.71
CA SER A 288 -0.11 10.27 -18.85
C SER A 288 0.57 9.14 -19.63
N THR A 289 -0.02 8.79 -20.79
CA THR A 289 0.70 8.06 -21.84
C THR A 289 1.55 9.09 -22.58
N ALA A 290 2.66 9.51 -21.99
CA ALA A 290 3.60 10.41 -22.64
C ALA A 290 4.00 9.83 -24.02
N SER A 291 3.60 10.51 -25.08
CA SER A 291 3.94 10.18 -26.45
C SER A 291 5.17 10.98 -26.89
N THR A 292 6.01 10.42 -27.74
CA THR A 292 7.25 11.08 -28.18
C THR A 292 6.98 12.38 -28.96
N ALA A 293 7.82 13.39 -28.75
CA ALA A 293 7.87 14.61 -29.57
C ALA A 293 8.47 14.37 -30.97
N GLY A 294 8.98 13.16 -31.22
CA GLY A 294 9.61 12.75 -32.47
C GLY A 294 11.07 13.22 -32.62
N GLY A 295 11.77 12.72 -33.63
CA GLY A 295 13.18 13.03 -33.89
C GLY A 295 14.12 11.82 -33.78
N VAL A 296 15.43 12.07 -33.75
CA VAL A 296 16.42 10.99 -33.55
C VAL A 296 16.34 10.50 -32.12
N GLY A 297 16.25 9.19 -31.95
CA GLY A 297 16.08 8.60 -30.63
C GLY A 297 16.30 7.11 -30.59
N ARG A 298 15.90 6.52 -29.48
CA ARG A 298 15.94 5.07 -29.25
C ARG A 298 14.54 4.56 -29.01
N VAL A 299 14.22 3.46 -29.68
CA VAL A 299 12.97 2.73 -29.50
C VAL A 299 13.28 1.31 -29.08
N THR A 300 12.65 0.88 -27.99
CA THR A 300 12.67 -0.51 -27.54
C THR A 300 11.38 -1.18 -27.94
N ILE A 301 11.49 -2.25 -28.72
CA ILE A 301 10.36 -2.97 -29.31
C ILE A 301 10.42 -4.45 -28.94
N ALA A 302 9.26 -5.01 -28.62
CA ALA A 302 9.09 -6.44 -28.48
C ALA A 302 8.92 -7.06 -29.88
N VAL A 303 9.80 -7.99 -30.22
CA VAL A 303 9.78 -8.70 -31.51
C VAL A 303 9.88 -10.21 -31.30
N ALA A 304 9.38 -10.98 -32.27
CA ALA A 304 9.53 -12.43 -32.24
C ALA A 304 11.01 -12.84 -32.26
N ARG A 305 11.37 -13.89 -31.51
CA ARG A 305 12.76 -14.39 -31.40
C ARG A 305 13.48 -14.55 -32.75
N ARG A 306 12.77 -15.01 -33.79
CA ARG A 306 13.31 -15.23 -35.15
C ARG A 306 13.71 -13.94 -35.88
N ALA A 307 13.17 -12.79 -35.48
CA ALA A 307 13.39 -11.51 -36.13
C ALA A 307 14.55 -10.71 -35.50
N VAL A 308 15.05 -11.13 -34.33
CA VAL A 308 16.07 -10.40 -33.56
C VAL A 308 17.37 -10.24 -34.36
N THR A 309 17.89 -11.33 -34.93
CA THR A 309 19.17 -11.30 -35.67
C THR A 309 19.11 -10.34 -36.85
N SER A 310 18.05 -10.41 -37.66
CA SER A 310 17.88 -9.49 -38.81
C SER A 310 17.69 -8.03 -38.39
N LEU A 311 17.14 -7.78 -37.20
CA LEU A 311 16.99 -6.43 -36.67
C LEU A 311 18.33 -5.86 -36.14
N LEU A 312 19.18 -6.69 -35.56
CA LEU A 312 20.49 -6.29 -35.04
C LEU A 312 21.56 -6.14 -36.13
N GLU A 313 21.45 -6.88 -37.23
CA GLU A 313 22.34 -6.76 -38.40
C GLU A 313 22.01 -5.55 -39.29
N ALA A 314 20.87 -4.89 -39.06
CA ALA A 314 20.43 -3.77 -39.87
C ALA A 314 21.16 -2.47 -39.49
N GLU A 315 21.90 -1.89 -40.45
CA GLU A 315 22.64 -0.62 -40.23
C GLU A 315 21.72 0.61 -40.16
N SER A 316 20.53 0.56 -40.77
CA SER A 316 19.61 1.72 -40.84
C SER A 316 18.15 1.27 -40.81
N PRO A 317 17.64 0.80 -39.65
CA PRO A 317 16.24 0.44 -39.50
C PRO A 317 15.36 1.68 -39.63
N ARG A 318 14.27 1.59 -40.41
CA ARG A 318 13.24 2.64 -40.48
C ARG A 318 12.00 2.20 -39.72
N LEU A 319 11.60 2.99 -38.73
CA LEU A 319 10.39 2.76 -37.95
C LEU A 319 9.16 3.34 -38.66
N VAL A 320 8.13 2.52 -38.83
CA VAL A 320 6.83 2.93 -39.39
C VAL A 320 5.75 2.59 -38.37
N VAL A 321 5.01 3.60 -37.91
CA VAL A 321 3.92 3.42 -36.95
C VAL A 321 2.67 3.03 -37.71
N ARG A 322 1.97 1.97 -37.27
CA ARG A 322 0.69 1.62 -37.85
C ARG A 322 -0.39 2.54 -37.28
N SER A 323 -1.34 2.93 -38.12
CA SER A 323 -2.54 3.62 -37.64
C SER A 323 -3.24 2.75 -36.59
N ARG A 324 -3.59 3.34 -35.44
CA ARG A 324 -4.39 2.68 -34.38
C ARG A 324 -5.87 2.52 -34.78
N GLY A 325 -6.26 2.96 -35.97
CA GLY A 325 -7.66 3.15 -36.33
C GLY A 325 -8.27 4.37 -35.62
N THR A 326 -9.51 4.72 -35.95
CA THR A 326 -10.34 5.56 -35.09
C THR A 326 -10.78 4.68 -33.92
N SER A 327 -10.58 5.13 -32.68
CA SER A 327 -11.18 4.42 -31.55
C SER A 327 -12.69 4.52 -31.71
N GLN A 328 -13.36 3.36 -31.68
CA GLN A 328 -14.81 3.26 -31.90
C GLN A 328 -15.57 4.10 -30.86
N GLU A 329 -14.99 4.27 -29.67
CA GLU A 329 -15.50 5.10 -28.60
C GLU A 329 -15.44 6.59 -28.98
N PHE A 330 -14.30 7.10 -29.46
CA PHE A 330 -14.20 8.49 -29.93
C PHE A 330 -15.06 8.76 -31.16
N GLU A 331 -15.20 7.77 -32.05
CA GLU A 331 -16.10 7.87 -33.20
C GLU A 331 -17.58 7.91 -32.77
N ALA A 332 -17.97 7.11 -31.76
CA ALA A 332 -19.31 7.17 -31.17
C ALA A 332 -19.58 8.55 -30.52
N PHE A 333 -18.63 9.09 -29.73
CA PHE A 333 -18.76 10.45 -29.18
C PHE A 333 -18.82 11.52 -30.27
N ALA A 334 -18.04 11.38 -31.34
CA ALA A 334 -18.07 12.30 -32.48
C ALA A 334 -19.40 12.23 -33.24
N LEU A 335 -20.03 11.06 -33.33
CA LEU A 335 -21.37 10.89 -33.91
C LEU A 335 -22.44 11.54 -33.04
N ILE A 336 -22.42 11.32 -31.73
CA ILE A 336 -23.35 11.93 -30.75
C ILE A 336 -23.27 13.46 -30.81
N ARG A 337 -22.04 14.00 -30.81
CA ARG A 337 -21.81 15.46 -30.91
C ARG A 337 -22.30 16.02 -32.25
N ARG A 338 -22.10 15.29 -33.35
CA ARG A 338 -22.55 15.69 -34.69
C ARG A 338 -24.08 15.70 -34.80
N SER A 339 -24.78 14.84 -34.05
CA SER A 339 -26.25 14.87 -33.95
C SER A 339 -26.79 15.97 -33.04
N GLY A 340 -25.93 16.84 -32.48
CA GLY A 340 -26.34 17.93 -31.60
C GLY A 340 -26.61 17.51 -30.15
N TYR A 341 -26.19 16.30 -29.78
CA TYR A 341 -26.27 15.79 -28.41
C TYR A 341 -24.97 16.07 -27.68
N VAL A 342 -25.07 16.44 -26.41
CA VAL A 342 -23.93 16.61 -25.51
C VAL A 342 -24.04 15.62 -24.35
N ILE A 343 -22.89 15.26 -23.77
CA ILE A 343 -22.82 14.41 -22.57
C ILE A 343 -22.16 15.24 -21.48
N ARG A 344 -22.80 15.35 -20.33
CA ARG A 344 -22.33 16.19 -19.22
C ARG A 344 -22.36 15.41 -17.91
N ARG A 345 -21.34 15.64 -17.08
CA ARG A 345 -21.31 15.21 -15.67
C ARG A 345 -21.85 16.36 -14.82
N LEU A 346 -22.75 16.05 -13.90
CA LEU A 346 -23.30 17.00 -12.93
C LEU A 346 -23.37 16.37 -11.55
N THR A 347 -23.31 17.21 -10.53
CA THR A 347 -23.63 16.85 -9.14
C THR A 347 -25.01 17.42 -8.82
N VAL A 348 -25.87 16.60 -8.24
CA VAL A 348 -27.24 16.96 -7.86
C VAL A 348 -27.20 17.87 -6.65
N GLY A 349 -27.83 19.05 -6.73
CA GLY A 349 -27.89 20.02 -5.65
C GLY A 349 -28.96 19.71 -4.60
N SER A 350 -29.40 20.69 -3.80
CA SER A 350 -30.44 20.49 -2.79
C SER A 350 -31.81 20.39 -3.47
N THR A 351 -32.27 19.17 -3.71
CA THR A 351 -33.58 18.91 -4.32
C THR A 351 -34.70 19.10 -3.30
N ASP A 352 -35.49 20.18 -3.43
CA ASP A 352 -36.89 20.13 -3.00
C ASP A 352 -37.59 19.12 -3.92
N ALA A 353 -38.13 18.05 -3.33
CA ALA A 353 -38.66 16.85 -3.99
C ALA A 353 -39.34 17.10 -5.35
N VAL A 354 -38.58 16.86 -6.44
CA VAL A 354 -39.12 16.71 -7.79
C VAL A 354 -39.23 15.22 -8.06
N ASP A 355 -40.45 14.72 -8.16
CA ASP A 355 -40.71 13.36 -8.65
C ASP A 355 -40.36 13.30 -10.14
N ASP A 356 -39.28 12.58 -10.44
CA ASP A 356 -38.83 12.15 -11.77
C ASP A 356 -38.63 13.23 -12.85
N PRO A 357 -37.57 14.06 -12.75
CA PRO A 357 -37.26 15.09 -13.75
C PRO A 357 -36.82 14.51 -15.11
N ALA A 358 -36.55 13.21 -15.20
CA ALA A 358 -36.12 12.55 -16.44
C ALA A 358 -37.28 12.26 -17.41
N SER A 359 -38.53 12.28 -16.93
CA SER A 359 -39.71 11.97 -17.76
C SER A 359 -40.23 13.17 -18.57
N GLU A 360 -39.86 14.42 -18.23
CA GLU A 360 -40.35 15.63 -18.90
C GLU A 360 -39.37 16.28 -19.89
N THR A 361 -38.09 15.89 -19.89
CA THR A 361 -37.04 16.48 -20.74
C THR A 361 -36.44 15.44 -21.69
N ASP A 362 -35.97 15.83 -22.88
CA ASP A 362 -35.29 14.95 -23.87
C ASP A 362 -33.86 14.56 -23.41
N VAL A 363 -33.69 14.32 -22.11
CA VAL A 363 -32.44 14.06 -21.41
C VAL A 363 -32.44 12.63 -20.90
N THR A 364 -31.48 11.85 -21.39
CA THR A 364 -31.26 10.47 -20.97
C THR A 364 -30.17 10.41 -19.91
N MET A 365 -30.47 9.75 -18.79
CA MET A 365 -29.48 9.47 -17.76
C MET A 365 -28.66 8.24 -18.13
N LEU A 366 -27.34 8.39 -18.24
CA LEU A 366 -26.42 7.33 -18.64
C LEU A 366 -25.84 6.58 -17.45
N ALA A 367 -25.53 7.31 -16.37
CA ALA A 367 -24.97 6.72 -15.16
C ALA A 367 -25.18 7.58 -13.92
N VAL A 368 -25.28 6.93 -12.75
CA VAL A 368 -25.38 7.60 -11.44
C VAL A 368 -24.34 7.02 -10.48
N ARG A 369 -23.75 7.89 -9.67
CA ARG A 369 -22.90 7.55 -8.52
C ARG A 369 -23.51 8.18 -7.28
N ARG A 370 -23.98 7.34 -6.35
CA ARG A 370 -24.70 7.80 -5.16
C ARG A 370 -23.78 8.12 -3.98
N GLN A 371 -24.08 9.19 -3.25
CA GLN A 371 -23.41 9.50 -1.98
C GLN A 371 -23.89 8.51 -0.89
N GLY A 372 -22.99 8.08 0.01
CA GLY A 372 -23.38 7.34 1.22
C GLY A 372 -23.67 5.83 1.07
N SER A 373 -23.43 5.19 -0.08
CA SER A 373 -23.51 3.72 -0.20
C SER A 373 -22.29 3.01 0.43
N GLU A 374 -22.08 3.22 1.75
CA GLU A 374 -21.07 2.53 2.57
C GLU A 374 -21.51 1.17 3.12
N THR A 375 -22.50 0.52 2.50
CA THR A 375 -22.92 -0.82 2.96
C THR A 375 -22.11 -1.92 2.26
N GLY A 376 -20.98 -2.25 2.89
CA GLY A 376 -20.39 -3.59 2.81
C GLY A 376 -19.65 -3.95 1.53
N GLY A 377 -18.34 -3.68 1.49
CA GLY A 377 -17.34 -4.51 0.82
C GLY A 377 -17.39 -4.67 -0.71
N ARG A 378 -18.30 -4.00 -1.44
CA ARG A 378 -18.33 -4.02 -2.92
C ARG A 378 -18.37 -2.62 -3.51
N ARG A 379 -17.18 -2.20 -4.00
CA ARG A 379 -16.86 -1.23 -5.06
C ARG A 379 -17.67 0.07 -5.13
N HIS A 380 -16.97 1.17 -4.85
CA HIS A 380 -17.27 2.50 -5.36
C HIS A 380 -17.38 2.42 -6.89
N GLY A 381 -18.56 2.62 -7.47
CA GLY A 381 -18.75 2.43 -8.90
C GLY A 381 -19.97 3.15 -9.44
N TRP A 382 -19.80 3.75 -10.62
CA TRP A 382 -20.89 4.26 -11.44
C TRP A 382 -21.84 3.11 -11.81
N VAL A 383 -23.15 3.35 -11.62
CA VAL A 383 -24.21 2.44 -12.06
C VAL A 383 -24.65 2.89 -13.45
N PHE A 384 -24.52 2.02 -14.45
CA PHE A 384 -24.94 2.24 -15.84
C PHE A 384 -26.13 1.36 -16.19
N GLY A 385 -27.12 1.87 -16.93
CA GLY A 385 -28.25 1.08 -17.44
C GLY A 385 -29.46 0.98 -16.50
N PRO A 386 -30.41 0.05 -16.76
CA PRO A 386 -31.66 -0.05 -16.00
C PRO A 386 -31.38 -0.37 -14.53
N GLY A 387 -31.95 0.42 -13.62
CA GLY A 387 -31.53 0.53 -12.21
C GLY A 387 -31.20 1.97 -11.76
N ILE A 388 -31.22 2.91 -12.71
CA ILE A 388 -31.15 4.36 -12.49
C ILE A 388 -32.51 4.94 -12.01
N GLU A 389 -33.58 4.15 -12.05
CA GLU A 389 -34.99 4.51 -11.76
C GLU A 389 -35.30 5.00 -10.33
N ARG A 390 -34.30 5.09 -9.45
CA ARG A 390 -34.50 5.64 -8.10
C ARG A 390 -34.31 7.15 -8.16
N ALA A 391 -35.15 7.88 -7.41
CA ALA A 391 -35.02 9.33 -7.27
C ALA A 391 -33.59 9.75 -6.90
N LEU A 392 -33.11 10.82 -7.53
CA LEU A 392 -31.80 11.41 -7.29
C LEU A 392 -31.78 12.12 -5.94
N GLU A 393 -30.74 11.88 -5.15
CA GLU A 393 -30.53 12.55 -3.87
C GLU A 393 -29.48 13.66 -4.00
N SER A 394 -29.55 14.65 -3.12
CA SER A 394 -28.56 15.72 -3.06
C SER A 394 -27.15 15.15 -2.83
N GLY A 395 -26.21 15.58 -3.67
CA GLY A 395 -24.82 15.09 -3.69
C GLY A 395 -24.56 13.92 -4.64
N ASP A 396 -25.58 13.29 -5.22
CA ASP A 396 -25.39 12.26 -6.25
C ASP A 396 -24.70 12.85 -7.48
N GLU A 397 -23.80 12.09 -8.12
CA GLU A 397 -23.23 12.47 -9.41
C GLU A 397 -23.87 11.71 -10.55
N VAL A 398 -24.13 12.39 -11.64
CA VAL A 398 -24.87 11.85 -12.78
C VAL A 398 -24.19 12.21 -14.09
N PHE A 399 -24.12 11.24 -15.00
CA PHE A 399 -23.87 11.47 -16.41
C PHE A 399 -25.19 11.51 -17.17
N ILE A 400 -25.45 12.62 -17.86
CA ILE A 400 -26.62 12.83 -18.70
C ILE A 400 -26.23 13.05 -20.16
N ALA A 401 -27.12 12.67 -21.08
CA ALA A 401 -26.99 12.84 -22.50
C ALA A 401 -28.29 13.34 -23.12
N GLY A 402 -28.22 14.33 -23.99
CA GLY A 402 -29.41 14.96 -24.58
C GLY A 402 -29.02 16.12 -25.50
N PRO A 403 -29.98 16.74 -26.19
CA PRO A 403 -29.73 18.00 -26.90
C PRO A 403 -29.18 19.06 -25.95
N GLU A 404 -28.23 19.88 -26.42
CA GLU A 404 -27.53 20.88 -25.58
C GLU A 404 -28.49 21.79 -24.80
N ALA A 405 -29.53 22.31 -25.47
CA ALA A 405 -30.54 23.15 -24.84
C ALA A 405 -31.34 22.44 -23.73
N ALA A 406 -31.63 21.15 -23.92
CA ALA A 406 -32.36 20.33 -22.94
C ALA A 406 -31.49 20.01 -21.71
N ILE A 407 -30.19 19.79 -21.91
CA ILE A 407 -29.24 19.59 -20.81
C ILE A 407 -29.07 20.85 -19.98
N ASP A 408 -28.99 22.03 -20.61
CA ASP A 408 -28.82 23.29 -19.86
C ASP A 408 -30.06 23.62 -19.01
N GLU A 409 -31.27 23.34 -19.52
CA GLU A 409 -32.52 23.47 -18.77
C GLU A 409 -32.54 22.48 -17.58
N PHE A 410 -32.18 21.22 -17.81
CA PHE A 410 -32.12 20.21 -16.76
C PHE A 410 -31.08 20.54 -15.66
N VAL A 411 -29.90 21.03 -16.05
CA VAL A 411 -28.87 21.48 -15.11
C VAL A 411 -29.35 22.69 -14.30
N ALA A 412 -30.12 23.61 -14.90
CA ALA A 412 -30.66 24.76 -14.18
C ALA A 412 -31.68 24.39 -13.09
N VAL A 413 -32.39 23.26 -13.27
CA VAL A 413 -33.39 22.74 -12.32
C VAL A 413 -32.75 21.93 -11.19
N ILE A 414 -31.74 21.11 -11.50
CA ILE A 414 -31.20 20.11 -10.55
C ILE A 414 -29.84 20.50 -9.97
N GLY A 415 -29.09 21.37 -10.63
CA GLY A 415 -27.74 21.77 -10.24
C GLY A 415 -27.66 22.92 -9.22
N ARG A 416 -28.76 23.27 -8.54
CA ARG A 416 -28.77 24.28 -7.45
C ARG A 416 -28.76 23.64 -6.07
#